data_AF-A0A7C5TV17-F1
#
_entry.id   AF-A0A7C5TV17-F1
#
_cell.length_a   1.000
_cell.length_b   1.000
_cell.length_c   1.000
_cell.angle_alpha   90.00
_cell.angle_beta   90.00
_cell.angle_gamma   90.00
#
_symmetry.space_group_name_H-M   'P 1'
#
loop_
_entity.id
_entity.type
_entity.pdbx_description
1 polymer ?
#
loop_
_entity_poly.entity_id
_entity_poly.type
_entity_poly.pdbx_seq_one_letter_code
_entity_poly.pdbx_strand_id
1 'polypeptide(L)'
;MNHHLLRNGYVYLITVDVDAREALEISLRLQEMFPGIPIVVRWTGVNNVSERELVNFLVEILNRGGFRAKAPKGFNAVDVVNEIRGE
;
A
#
# COMPACT_ATOMS: atom_id res chain seq x y z
N MET A 1 12.09 -14.17 -4.48
CA MET A 1 10.94 -13.24 -4.64
C MET A 1 9.68 -14.09 -4.67
N ASN A 2 8.77 -13.92 -3.70
CA ASN A 2 7.48 -14.62 -3.66
C ASN A 2 6.38 -13.62 -4.04
N HIS A 3 5.63 -13.91 -5.09
CA HIS A 3 4.50 -13.12 -5.55
C HIS A 3 3.20 -13.75 -5.03
N HIS A 4 2.32 -12.96 -4.40
CA HIS A 4 0.95 -13.36 -4.10
C HIS A 4 -0.01 -12.45 -4.86
N LEU A 5 -0.97 -13.06 -5.55
CA LEU A 5 -1.83 -12.41 -6.55
C LEU A 5 -3.16 -11.95 -5.93
N LEU A 6 -3.45 -10.65 -6.00
CA LEU A 6 -4.80 -10.12 -5.88
C LEU A 6 -5.29 -9.73 -7.28
N ARG A 7 -6.02 -10.67 -7.91
CA ARG A 7 -6.96 -10.55 -9.05
C ARG A 7 -6.74 -9.59 -10.24
N ASN A 8 -5.63 -8.85 -10.37
CA ASN A 8 -5.02 -8.26 -11.59
C ASN A 8 -3.88 -7.28 -11.23
N GLY A 9 -2.99 -7.64 -10.30
CA GLY A 9 -1.81 -6.84 -9.94
C GLY A 9 -0.72 -7.66 -9.27
N TYR A 10 0.53 -7.34 -9.56
CA TYR A 10 1.70 -7.91 -8.89
C TYR A 10 2.05 -7.07 -7.68
N VAL A 11 2.15 -7.70 -6.51
CA VAL A 11 2.77 -7.12 -5.32
C VAL A 11 4.18 -7.65 -5.21
N TYR A 12 5.14 -6.74 -5.04
CA TYR A 12 6.53 -7.09 -4.78
C TYR A 12 6.77 -7.13 -3.27
N LEU A 13 7.10 -8.30 -2.73
CA LEU A 13 7.51 -8.44 -1.35
C LEU A 13 9.04 -8.57 -1.28
N ILE A 14 9.66 -7.64 -0.58
CA ILE A 14 11.11 -7.60 -0.35
C ILE A 14 11.34 -7.79 1.16
N THR A 15 12.28 -8.64 1.54
CA THR A 15 12.69 -8.81 2.94
C THR A 15 14.12 -8.31 3.07
N VAL A 16 14.36 -7.45 4.06
CA VAL A 16 15.65 -6.80 4.34
C VAL A 16 16.06 -7.04 5.79
N ASP A 17 17.35 -7.27 6.00
CA ASP A 17 17.91 -7.47 7.34
C ASP A 17 18.42 -6.15 7.94
N VAL A 18 17.47 -5.27 8.23
CA VAL A 18 17.70 -3.95 8.82
C VAL A 18 16.59 -3.64 9.82
N ASP A 19 16.76 -2.58 10.61
CA ASP A 19 15.74 -2.10 11.53
C ASP A 19 14.57 -1.39 10.82
N ALA A 20 13.46 -1.21 11.54
CA ALA A 20 12.23 -0.63 11.00
C ALA A 20 12.43 0.72 10.31
N ARG A 21 13.24 1.63 10.89
CA ARG A 21 13.50 2.95 10.30
C ARG A 21 14.13 2.85 8.90
N GLU A 22 15.20 2.07 8.78
CA GLU A 22 15.90 1.91 7.51
C GLU A 22 15.01 1.21 6.47
N ALA A 23 14.20 0.24 6.89
CA ALA A 23 13.23 -0.40 6.02
C ALA A 23 12.16 0.56 5.49
N LEU A 24 11.69 1.51 6.32
CA LEU A 24 10.75 2.56 5.90
C LEU A 24 11.40 3.56 4.93
N GLU A 25 12.66 3.93 5.15
CA GLU A 25 13.43 4.77 4.22
C GLU A 25 13.65 4.07 2.87
N ILE A 26 13.96 2.76 2.89
CA ILE A 26 14.03 1.94 1.67
C ILE A 26 12.67 1.92 0.97
N SER A 27 11.58 1.71 1.72
CA SER A 27 10.23 1.72 1.18
C SER A 27 9.90 3.05 0.50
N LEU A 28 10.27 4.18 1.13
CA LEU A 28 10.05 5.50 0.56
C LEU A 28 10.78 5.67 -0.78
N ARG A 29 12.09 5.36 -0.82
CA ARG A 29 12.89 5.44 -2.06
C ARG A 29 12.33 4.55 -3.16
N LEU A 30 11.91 3.33 -2.84
CA LEU A 30 11.31 2.42 -3.81
C LEU A 30 9.99 2.96 -4.36
N GLN A 31 9.16 3.56 -3.51
CA GLN A 31 7.88 4.11 -3.91
C GLN A 31 8.02 5.40 -4.75
N GLU A 32 9.05 6.20 -4.48
CA GLU A 32 9.42 7.33 -5.35
C GLU A 32 9.91 6.88 -6.73
N MET A 33 10.71 5.82 -6.80
CA MET A 33 11.25 5.29 -8.05
C MET A 33 10.21 4.54 -8.89
N PHE A 34 9.23 3.91 -8.23
CA PHE A 34 8.23 3.05 -8.86
C PHE A 34 6.80 3.44 -8.49
N PRO A 35 6.37 4.69 -8.79
CA PRO A 35 5.07 5.19 -8.37
C PRO A 35 3.92 4.34 -8.93
N GLY A 36 2.95 4.02 -8.08
CA GLY A 36 1.78 3.21 -8.40
C GLY A 36 2.02 1.69 -8.38
N ILE A 37 3.26 1.24 -8.15
CA ILE A 37 3.59 -0.18 -8.00
C ILE A 37 3.52 -0.57 -6.51
N PRO A 38 2.68 -1.54 -6.12
CA PRO A 38 2.61 -1.97 -4.72
C PRO A 38 3.87 -2.78 -4.38
N ILE A 39 4.76 -2.16 -3.60
CA ILE A 39 5.99 -2.75 -3.07
C ILE A 39 5.88 -2.75 -1.55
N VAL A 40 6.04 -3.92 -0.96
CA VAL A 40 6.02 -4.14 0.49
C VAL A 40 7.43 -4.49 0.94
N VAL A 41 7.97 -3.71 1.86
CA VAL A 41 9.26 -3.97 2.52
C VAL A 41 9.00 -4.58 3.89
N ARG A 42 9.39 -5.84 4.06
CA ARG A 42 9.42 -6.53 5.34
C ARG A 42 10.84 -6.42 5.92
N TRP A 43 10.96 -6.17 7.21
CA TRP A 43 12.23 -6.14 7.90
C TRP A 43 12.32 -7.21 8.99
N THR A 44 13.54 -7.58 9.37
CA THR A 44 13.83 -8.57 10.42
C THR A 44 14.54 -8.01 11.64
N GLY A 45 15.03 -6.76 11.56
CA GLY A 45 15.65 -6.04 12.68
C GLY A 45 14.64 -5.54 13.71
N VAL A 46 15.10 -4.70 14.64
CA VAL A 46 14.27 -4.22 15.74
C VAL A 46 13.26 -3.18 15.27
N ASN A 47 12.14 -3.09 15.99
CA ASN A 47 11.18 -2.02 15.78
C ASN A 47 11.61 -0.75 16.54
N ASN A 48 12.45 0.07 15.90
CA ASN A 48 13.02 1.30 16.46
C ASN A 48 12.28 2.59 16.04
N VAL A 49 10.99 2.48 15.72
CA VAL A 49 10.14 3.57 15.22
C VAL A 49 8.90 3.67 16.11
N SER A 50 8.63 4.86 16.63
CA SER A 50 7.40 5.12 17.38
C SER A 50 6.17 5.16 16.46
N GLU A 51 4.98 4.97 17.02
CA GLU A 51 3.73 5.04 16.24
C GLU A 51 3.58 6.36 15.48
N ARG A 52 3.94 7.49 16.11
CA ARG A 52 3.90 8.81 15.48
C ARG A 52 4.86 8.92 14.29
N GLU A 53 6.06 8.39 14.42
CA GLU A 53 7.04 8.37 13.33
C GLU A 53 6.58 7.44 12.20
N LEU A 54 5.99 6.29 12.53
CA LEU A 54 5.42 5.38 11.56
C LEU A 54 4.34 6.08 10.74
N VAL A 55 3.41 6.80 11.38
CA VAL A 55 2.37 7.57 10.67
C VAL A 55 2.99 8.59 9.71
N ASN A 56 4.05 9.30 10.12
CA ASN A 56 4.74 10.25 9.25
C ASN A 56 5.34 9.57 8.02
N PHE A 57 6.04 8.44 8.19
CA PHE A 57 6.57 7.66 7.07
C PHE A 57 5.46 7.18 6.13
N LEU A 58 4.34 6.70 6.67
CA LEU A 58 3.21 6.22 5.85
C LEU A 58 2.59 7.36 5.03
N VAL A 59 2.40 8.54 5.62
CA VAL A 59 1.91 9.72 4.91
C VAL A 59 2.87 10.11 3.79
N GLU A 60 4.18 10.08 4.05
CA GLU A 60 5.20 10.40 3.04
C GLU A 60 5.21 9.39 1.88
N ILE A 61 5.13 8.10 2.19
CA ILE A 61 5.03 7.02 1.21
C ILE A 61 3.76 7.17 0.37
N LEU A 62 2.61 7.49 0.98
CA LEU A 62 1.36 7.68 0.24
C LEU A 62 1.43 8.90 -0.70
N ASN A 63 2.01 10.00 -0.23
CA ASN A 63 2.14 11.23 -1.01
C ASN A 63 3.09 11.07 -2.20
N ARG A 64 4.19 10.33 -2.01
CA ARG A 64 5.24 10.19 -3.03
C ARG A 64 5.08 8.95 -3.91
N GLY A 65 4.41 7.91 -3.41
CA GLY A 65 4.28 6.61 -4.06
C GLY A 65 3.27 6.56 -5.22
N GLY A 66 2.67 7.68 -5.61
CA GLY A 66 1.78 7.74 -6.78
C GLY A 66 0.51 6.89 -6.68
N PHE A 67 0.18 6.39 -5.47
CA PHE A 67 -1.04 5.64 -5.21
C PHE A 67 -2.24 6.56 -5.37
N ARG A 68 -2.91 6.47 -6.51
CA ARG A 68 -4.21 7.12 -6.68
C ARG A 68 -5.23 6.33 -5.89
N ALA A 69 -5.91 6.99 -4.95
CA ALA A 69 -7.14 6.46 -4.39
C ALA A 69 -8.04 6.07 -5.57
N LYS A 70 -8.28 4.77 -5.76
CA LYS A 70 -9.37 4.36 -6.63
C LYS A 70 -10.63 4.83 -5.91
N ALA A 71 -11.30 5.82 -6.48
CA ALA A 71 -12.72 5.98 -6.21
C ALA A 71 -13.32 4.57 -6.37
N PRO A 72 -14.09 4.07 -5.37
CA PRO A 72 -14.92 2.89 -5.60
C PRO A 72 -15.61 3.10 -6.93
N LYS A 73 -15.69 2.07 -7.79
CA LYS A 73 -16.46 2.18 -9.04
C LYS A 73 -17.79 2.82 -8.64
N GLY A 74 -18.15 3.95 -9.26
CA GLY A 74 -19.40 4.63 -8.95
C GLY A 74 -20.50 3.58 -9.00
N PHE A 75 -21.14 3.33 -7.87
CA PHE A 75 -22.25 2.40 -7.84
C PHE A 75 -23.44 3.13 -8.44
N ASN A 76 -24.17 2.47 -9.33
CA ASN A 76 -25.45 3.00 -9.77
C ASN A 76 -26.44 2.82 -8.62
N ALA A 77 -26.85 3.91 -7.99
CA ALA A 77 -27.79 3.89 -6.89
C ALA A 77 -29.13 3.25 -7.29
N VAL A 78 -29.51 3.34 -8.56
CA VAL A 78 -30.75 2.74 -9.08
C VAL A 78 -30.68 1.22 -9.05
N ASP A 79 -29.54 0.63 -9.44
CA ASP A 79 -29.37 -0.83 -9.48
C ASP A 79 -29.43 -1.42 -8.06
N VAL A 80 -28.84 -0.74 -7.08
CA VAL A 80 -28.89 -1.14 -5.66
C VAL A 80 -30.30 -1.04 -5.09
N VAL A 81 -31.06 0.01 -5.45
CA VAL A 81 -32.45 0.18 -5.00
C VAL A 81 -33.36 -0.88 -5.60
N ASN A 82 -33.16 -1.27 -6.85
CA ASN A 82 -33.95 -2.31 -7.52
C ASN A 82 -33.65 -3.70 -6.92
N GLU A 83 -32.38 -4.01 -6.61
CA GLU A 83 -32.00 -5.24 -5.91
C GLU A 83 -32.63 -5.34 -4.51
N ILE A 84 -32.69 -4.23 -3.77
CA ILE A 84 -33.34 -4.16 -2.45
C ILE A 84 -34.87 -4.30 -2.58
N ARG A 85 -35.45 -3.82 -3.68
CA ARG A 85 -36.90 -3.91 -3.95
C ARG A 85 -37.33 -5.26 -4.53
N GLY A 86 -36.39 -6.09 -4.98
CA GLY A 86 -36.68 -7.40 -5.54
C GLY A 86 -37.36 -7.36 -6.92
N GLU A 87 -37.01 -6.36 -7.75
CA GLU A 87 -37.39 -6.31 -9.17
C GLU A 87 -36.36 -7.00 -10.07
#